data_AF-A0A925XP65-F1
#
_entry.id   AF-A0A925XP65-F1
#
_cell.length_a   1.000
_cell.length_b   1.000
_cell.length_c   1.000
_cell.angle_alpha   90.00
_cell.angle_beta   90.00
_cell.angle_gamma   90.00
#
_symmetry.space_group_name_H-M   'P 1'
#
loop_
_entity.id
_entity.type
_entity.pdbx_description
1 polymer ?
#
loop_
_entity_poly.entity_id
_entity_poly.type
_entity_poly.pdbx_seq_one_letter_code
_entity_poly.pdbx_strand_id
1 'polypeptide(L)' 'LALKKESPLPATFTIELANGYNGYLPTPGQHELGGYETWRARSSYLATDAEPKIRAALLGLLKAVAE' A
#
# COMPACT_ATOMS: atom_id res chain seq x y z
N LEU A 1 -7.88 4.34 6.53
CA LEU A 1 -7.23 3.37 5.63
C LEU A 1 -8.14 3.10 4.42
N ALA A 2 -7.67 3.32 3.19
CA ALA A 2 -8.47 3.14 1.96
C ALA A 2 -8.80 1.67 1.68
N LEU A 3 -7.79 0.78 1.71
CA LEU A 3 -7.96 -0.66 1.48
C LEU A 3 -9.06 -1.31 2.33
N LYS A 4 -9.10 -0.99 3.64
CA LYS A 4 -10.13 -1.52 4.55
C LYS A 4 -11.54 -1.00 4.23
N LYS A 5 -11.67 0.24 3.73
CA LYS A 5 -12.97 0.82 3.35
C LYS A 5 -13.52 0.21 2.05
N GLU A 6 -12.63 -0.17 1.15
CA GLU A 6 -12.98 -0.66 -0.19
C GLU A 6 -13.00 -2.19 -0.29
N SER A 7 -12.60 -2.89 0.76
CA SER A 7 -12.59 -4.35 0.79
C SER A 7 -14.00 -4.94 0.70
N PRO A 8 -14.23 -5.98 -0.12
CA PRO A 8 -15.51 -6.70 -0.17
C PRO A 8 -15.71 -7.68 1.00
N LEU A 9 -14.66 -7.98 1.76
CA LEU A 9 -14.74 -8.93 2.87
C LEU A 9 -15.33 -8.28 4.13
N PRO A 10 -16.10 -9.01 4.95
CA PRO A 10 -16.71 -8.47 6.17
C PRO A 10 -15.67 -8.00 7.21
N ALA A 11 -14.47 -8.60 7.18
CA ALA A 11 -13.34 -8.20 7.98
C ALA A 11 -12.08 -8.10 7.12
N THR A 12 -11.28 -7.07 7.34
CA THR A 12 -9.99 -6.88 6.66
C THR A 12 -9.00 -6.26 7.62
N PHE A 13 -7.81 -6.85 7.64
CA PHE A 13 -6.67 -6.43 8.45
C PHE A 13 -5.45 -6.29 7.55
N THR A 14 -4.58 -5.33 7.86
CA THR A 14 -3.33 -5.10 7.12
C THR A 14 -2.16 -5.60 7.95
N ILE A 15 -1.33 -6.43 7.36
CA ILE A 15 -0.09 -6.93 7.95
C ILE A 15 1.07 -6.30 7.17
N GLU A 16 2.00 -5.69 7.88
CA GLU A 16 3.26 -5.20 7.30
C GLU A 16 4.40 -6.21 7.48
N LEU A 17 5.51 -6.00 6.77
CA LEU A 17 6.70 -6.86 6.82
C LEU A 17 6.40 -8.35 6.53
N ALA A 18 5.37 -8.62 5.72
CA ALA A 18 5.02 -9.95 5.26
C ALA A 18 5.70 -10.26 3.93
N ASN A 19 6.37 -11.41 3.83
CA ASN A 19 7.07 -11.93 2.64
C ASN A 19 8.25 -11.09 2.11
N GLY A 20 8.39 -9.83 2.53
CA GLY A 20 9.49 -8.96 2.11
C GLY A 20 9.41 -7.56 2.71
N TYR A 21 10.42 -6.75 2.40
CA TYR A 21 10.53 -5.36 2.82
C TYR A 21 11.00 -4.48 1.67
N ASN A 22 10.22 -3.45 1.34
CA ASN A 22 10.50 -2.53 0.23
C ASN A 22 10.43 -1.05 0.66
N GLY A 23 10.57 -0.81 1.97
CA GLY A 23 10.50 0.52 2.57
C GLY A 23 9.08 0.97 2.87
N TYR A 24 8.92 2.27 3.03
CA TYR A 24 7.63 2.89 3.28
C TYR A 24 6.80 2.96 2.00
N LEU A 25 5.47 2.99 2.16
CA LEU A 25 4.51 3.10 1.07
C LEU A 25 3.60 4.32 1.27
N PRO A 26 4.12 5.55 1.20
CA PRO A 26 3.31 6.75 1.29
C PRO A 26 2.46 6.95 0.03
N THR A 27 1.31 7.59 0.18
CA THR A 27 0.46 8.03 -0.94
C THR A 27 1.13 9.16 -1.74
N PRO A 28 0.73 9.42 -3.00
CA PRO A 28 1.26 10.55 -3.77
C PRO A 28 1.13 11.90 -3.04
N GLY A 29 -0.01 12.14 -2.38
CA GLY A 29 -0.19 13.36 -1.56
C GLY A 29 0.73 13.40 -0.34
N GLN A 30 1.06 12.25 0.27
CA GLN A 30 2.05 12.21 1.36
C GLN A 30 3.47 12.50 0.84
N HIS A 31 3.82 12.08 -0.37
CA HIS A 31 5.08 12.49 -1.00
C HIS A 31 5.20 14.01 -1.16
N GLU A 32 4.11 14.70 -1.53
CA GLU A 32 4.08 16.17 -1.65
C GLU A 32 4.28 16.86 -0.29
N LEU A 33 3.76 16.27 0.79
CA LEU A 33 3.94 16.77 2.16
C LEU A 33 5.36 16.52 2.70
N GLY A 34 6.09 15.56 2.14
CA GLY A 34 7.41 15.14 2.61
C GLY A 34 7.37 14.27 3.87
N GLY A 35 8.48 14.22 4.61
CA GLY A 35 8.63 13.40 5.83
C GLY A 35 9.59 12.21 5.65
N TYR A 36 9.96 11.58 6.76
CA TYR A 36 10.94 10.49 6.77
C TYR A 36 10.54 9.32 5.86
N GLU A 37 9.25 9.01 5.82
CA GLU A 37 8.63 7.94 5.03
C GLU A 37 8.77 8.17 3.52
N THR A 38 9.04 9.40 3.08
CA THR A 38 9.17 9.76 1.66
C THR A 38 10.61 9.73 1.17
N TRP A 39 11.58 9.55 2.07
CA TRP A 39 13.00 9.57 1.72
C TRP A 39 13.39 8.33 0.93
N ARG A 40 14.04 8.55 -0.22
CA ARG A 40 14.56 7.44 -1.02
C ARG A 40 15.81 6.86 -0.38
N ALA A 41 15.84 5.54 -0.27
CA ALA A 41 16.98 4.75 0.14
C ALA A 41 17.09 3.49 -0.73
N ARG A 42 18.23 2.80 -0.67
CA ARG A 42 18.36 1.48 -1.33
C ARG A 42 17.30 0.47 -0.88
N SER A 43 16.80 0.63 0.35
CA SER A 43 15.75 -0.18 0.95
C SER A 43 14.35 0.46 0.89
N SER A 44 14.21 1.69 0.38
CA SER A 44 12.96 2.44 0.25
C SER A 44 12.96 3.15 -1.09
N TYR A 45 12.65 2.40 -2.15
CA TYR A 45 12.96 2.75 -3.53
C TYR A 45 11.74 2.78 -4.45
N LEU A 46 10.55 2.52 -3.90
CA LEU A 46 9.32 2.49 -4.67
C LEU A 46 9.01 3.86 -5.30
N ALA A 47 8.37 3.83 -6.46
CA ALA A 47 7.94 5.03 -7.17
C ALA A 47 6.86 5.77 -6.37
N THR A 48 6.74 7.09 -6.59
CA THR A 48 5.73 7.96 -5.94
C THR A 48 4.29 7.49 -6.18
N ASP A 49 4.05 6.75 -7.26
CA ASP A 49 2.75 6.18 -7.62
C ASP A 49 2.59 4.70 -7.23
N ALA A 50 3.48 4.16 -6.39
CA ALA A 50 3.43 2.75 -6.00
C ALA A 50 2.21 2.41 -5.13
N GLU A 51 1.85 3.29 -4.19
CA GLU A 51 0.71 3.07 -3.29
C GLU A 51 -0.62 2.82 -4.04
N PRO A 52 -1.06 3.69 -4.98
CA PRO A 52 -2.30 3.44 -5.70
C PRO A 52 -2.26 2.18 -6.57
N LYS A 53 -1.11 1.83 -7.15
CA LYS A 53 -0.92 0.60 -7.94
C LYS A 53 -1.05 -0.66 -7.08
N ILE A 54 -0.37 -0.67 -5.93
CA ILE A 54 -0.42 -1.80 -4.99
C ILE A 54 -1.84 -1.94 -4.41
N ARG A 55 -2.49 -0.83 -4.04
CA ARG A 55 -3.88 -0.84 -3.55
C ARG A 55 -4.84 -1.44 -4.60
N ALA A 56 -4.71 -1.05 -5.86
CA ALA A 56 -5.56 -1.58 -6.93
C ALA A 56 -5.38 -3.10 -7.11
N ALA A 57 -4.14 -3.59 -7.09
CA ALA A 57 -3.84 -5.02 -7.16
C ALA A 57 -4.42 -5.79 -5.97
N LEU A 58 -4.24 -5.28 -4.75
CA LEU A 58 -4.79 -5.88 -3.54
C LEU A 58 -6.33 -5.95 -3.58
N LEU A 59 -7.00 -4.89 -4.03
CA LEU A 59 -8.46 -4.90 -4.17
C LEU A 59 -8.95 -5.92 -5.22
N GLY A 60 -8.20 -6.12 -6.31
CA GLY A 60 -8.48 -7.18 -7.27
C GLY A 60 -8.40 -8.58 -6.64
N LEU A 61 -7.35 -8.83 -5.86
CA LEU A 61 -7.18 -10.10 -5.16
C LEU A 61 -8.24 -10.34 -4.08
N LEU A 62 -8.59 -9.31 -3.30
CA LEU A 62 -9.63 -9.42 -2.28
C LEU A 62 -11.01 -9.69 -2.89
N LYS A 63 -11.30 -9.15 -4.07
CA LYS A 63 -12.52 -9.48 -4.83
C LYS A 63 -12.53 -10.95 -5.26
N ALA A 64 -11.43 -11.44 -5.81
CA ALA A 64 -11.31 -12.84 -6.21
C ALA A 64 -11.46 -13.84 -5.04
N VAL A 65 -11.12 -13.43 -3.81
CA VAL A 65 -11.31 -14.24 -2.60
C VAL A 65 -12.73 -14.12 -2.01
N ALA A 66 -13.46 -13.05 -2.35
CA ALA A 66 -14.83 -12.83 -1.88
C ALA A 66 -15.90 -13.56 -2.72
N GLU A 67 -15.53 -14.02 -3.92
CA GLU A 67 -16.31 -14.94 -4.76
C GLU A 67 -16.28 -16.37 -4.20
#